data_AF-A0ABD6BY24-F1
#
_entry.id   AF-A0ABD6BY24-F1
#
_cell.length_a   1.000
_cell.length_b   1.000
_cell.length_c   1.000
_cell.angle_alpha   90.00
_cell.angle_beta   90.00
_cell.angle_gamma   90.00
#
_symmetry.space_group_name_H-M   'P 1'
#
loop_
_entity.id
_entity.type
_entity.pdbx_description
1 polymer ?
#
loop_
_entity_poly.entity_id
_entity_poly.type
_entity_poly.pdbx_seq_one_letter_code
_entity_poly.pdbx_strand_id
1 'polypeptide(L)'
;MDPLVAAILVGVPLAWLVGFAAYVYVDAPRHGMSRRKWTAIAVFVPLFGFLAYVFERSELDYDPDEDPYAGGGESREAGFAIHESRRGEEALGPAGTEADDGGGDDDEWNDPDGIDI
;
A
#
# COMPACT_ATOMS: atom_id res chain seq x y z
N MET A 1 -21.00 4.37 -17.91
CA MET A 1 -20.28 5.65 -18.15
C MET A 1 -20.62 6.16 -19.53
N ASP A 2 -20.86 7.47 -19.66
CA ASP A 2 -21.14 8.11 -20.95
C ASP A 2 -19.96 7.87 -21.92
N PRO A 3 -20.19 7.39 -23.15
CA PRO A 3 -19.11 7.12 -24.11
C PRO A 3 -18.26 8.35 -24.43
N LEU A 4 -18.83 9.56 -24.40
CA LEU A 4 -18.07 10.80 -24.57
C LEU A 4 -17.11 11.02 -23.39
N VAL A 5 -17.57 10.75 -22.17
CA VAL A 5 -16.74 10.87 -20.97
C VAL A 5 -15.60 9.84 -21.01
N ALA A 6 -15.88 8.61 -21.41
CA ALA A 6 -14.84 7.58 -21.60
C ALA A 6 -13.81 8.00 -22.67
N ALA A 7 -14.28 8.55 -23.79
CA ALA A 7 -13.41 9.04 -24.85
C ALA A 7 -12.51 10.20 -24.39
N ILE A 8 -13.01 11.10 -23.54
CA ILE A 8 -12.21 12.19 -22.97
C ILE A 8 -11.18 11.62 -21.99
N LEU A 9 -11.61 10.79 -21.04
CA LEU A 9 -10.75 10.24 -19.99
C LEU A 9 -9.61 9.36 -20.54
N VAL A 10 -9.83 8.67 -21.66
CA VAL A 10 -8.81 7.81 -22.29
C VAL A 10 -8.08 8.54 -23.41
N GLY A 11 -8.82 9.20 -24.30
CA GLY A 11 -8.28 9.80 -25.52
C GLY A 11 -7.38 11.01 -25.25
N VAL A 12 -7.75 11.88 -24.32
CA VAL A 12 -6.95 13.08 -24.01
C VAL A 12 -5.58 12.72 -23.42
N PRO A 13 -5.47 11.83 -22.41
CA PRO A 13 -4.16 11.36 -21.93
C PRO A 13 -3.32 10.67 -23.01
N LEU A 14 -3.93 9.80 -23.84
CA LEU A 14 -3.22 9.14 -24.94
C LEU A 14 -2.68 10.15 -25.96
N ALA A 15 -3.48 11.15 -26.32
CA ALA A 15 -3.04 12.22 -27.22
C ALA A 15 -1.87 13.02 -26.62
N TRP A 16 -1.92 13.29 -25.30
CA TRP A 16 -0.81 13.94 -24.61
C TRP A 16 0.47 13.11 -24.60
N LEU A 17 0.38 11.80 -24.32
CA LEU A 17 1.53 10.90 -24.37
C LEU A 17 2.19 10.91 -25.75
N VAL A 18 1.40 10.83 -26.82
CA VAL A 18 1.90 10.93 -28.20
C VAL A 18 2.52 12.30 -28.46
N GLY A 19 1.87 13.39 -28.01
CA GLY A 19 2.37 14.76 -28.16
C GLY A 19 3.72 14.97 -27.47
N PHE A 20 3.85 14.54 -26.22
CA PHE A 20 5.11 14.63 -25.47
C PHE A 20 6.21 13.78 -26.10
N ALA A 21 5.90 12.55 -26.51
CA ALA A 21 6.85 11.68 -27.18
C ALA A 21 7.35 12.30 -28.49
N ALA A 22 6.45 12.86 -29.30
CA ALA A 22 6.79 13.54 -30.55
C ALA A 22 7.67 14.78 -30.30
N TYR A 23 7.32 15.59 -29.29
CA TYR A 23 8.12 16.75 -28.88
C TYR A 23 9.54 16.32 -28.50
N VAL A 24 9.68 15.33 -27.59
CA VAL A 24 10.97 14.81 -27.15
C VAL A 24 11.78 14.20 -28.30
N TYR A 25 11.12 13.50 -29.23
CA TYR A 25 11.78 12.90 -30.40
C TYR A 25 12.46 13.95 -31.30
N VAL A 26 11.81 15.12 -31.45
CA VAL A 26 12.34 16.24 -32.24
C VAL A 26 13.37 17.05 -31.45
N ASP A 27 13.11 17.27 -30.16
CA ASP A 27 13.87 18.21 -29.33
C ASP A 27 15.15 17.60 -28.71
N ALA A 28 15.12 16.35 -28.25
CA ALA A 28 16.25 15.71 -27.58
C ALA A 28 17.59 15.81 -28.36
N PRO A 29 17.66 15.56 -29.68
CA PRO A 29 18.91 15.67 -30.43
C PRO A 29 19.50 17.08 -30.45
N ARG A 30 18.67 18.12 -30.33
CA ARG A 30 19.12 19.52 -30.29
C ARG A 30 19.90 19.85 -29.01
N HIS A 31 19.71 19.02 -27.99
CA HIS A 31 20.34 19.15 -26.67
C HIS A 31 21.40 18.06 -26.40
N GLY A 32 21.90 17.39 -27.45
CA GLY A 32 22.91 16.32 -27.30
C GLY A 32 22.38 15.03 -26.65
N MET A 33 21.06 14.89 -26.57
CA MET A 33 20.41 13.75 -25.93
C MET A 33 20.03 12.65 -26.95
N SER A 34 20.09 11.38 -26.51
CA SER A 34 19.69 10.23 -27.33
C SER A 34 18.18 10.23 -27.64
N ARG A 35 17.83 10.47 -28.90
CA ARG A 35 16.45 10.48 -29.39
C ARG A 35 15.64 9.27 -28.92
N ARG A 36 16.16 8.07 -29.14
CA ARG A 36 15.45 6.81 -28.86
C ARG A 36 15.23 6.60 -27.37
N LYS A 37 16.26 6.83 -26.55
CA LYS A 37 16.21 6.65 -25.10
C LYS A 37 15.17 7.58 -24.48
N TRP A 38 15.26 8.87 -24.78
CA TRP A 38 14.39 9.87 -24.15
C TRP A 38 12.95 9.80 -24.64
N THR A 39 12.72 9.48 -25.91
CA THR A 39 11.36 9.23 -26.43
C THR A 39 10.74 8.03 -25.71
N ALA A 40 11.48 6.94 -25.53
CA ALA A 40 10.98 5.77 -24.80
C ALA A 40 10.65 6.12 -23.34
N ILE A 41 11.53 6.86 -22.65
CA ILE A 41 11.28 7.32 -21.28
C ILE A 41 9.99 8.14 -21.20
N ALA A 42 9.79 9.10 -22.11
CA ALA A 42 8.60 9.96 -22.13
C ALA A 42 7.29 9.17 -22.36
N VAL A 43 7.34 8.04 -23.06
CA VAL A 43 6.17 7.19 -23.32
C VAL A 43 5.89 6.23 -22.16
N PHE A 44 6.92 5.55 -21.63
CA PHE A 44 6.74 4.41 -20.73
C PHE A 44 6.72 4.78 -19.24
N VAL A 45 7.41 5.85 -18.82
CA VAL A 45 7.43 6.24 -17.40
C VAL A 45 6.03 6.54 -16.85
N PRO A 46 5.12 7.23 -17.57
CA PRO A 46 3.76 7.45 -17.07
C PRO A 46 2.96 6.18 -16.76
N LEU A 47 3.33 5.03 -17.32
CA LEU A 47 2.65 3.75 -17.07
C LEU A 47 2.90 3.19 -15.66
N PHE A 48 3.91 3.67 -14.94
CA PHE A 48 4.19 3.20 -13.58
C PHE A 48 3.03 3.43 -12.62
N GLY A 49 2.26 4.52 -12.77
CA GLY A 49 1.06 4.73 -11.96
C GLY A 49 -0.02 3.67 -12.21
N PHE A 50 -0.17 3.23 -13.46
CA PHE A 50 -1.08 2.13 -13.79
C PHE A 50 -0.60 0.81 -13.20
N LEU A 51 0.69 0.50 -13.30
CA LEU A 51 1.26 -0.70 -12.70
C LEU A 51 1.08 -0.70 -11.17
N ALA A 52 1.38 0.43 -10.51
CA ALA A 52 1.15 0.59 -9.08
C ALA A 52 -0.30 0.32 -8.69
N TYR A 53 -1.27 0.85 -9.43
CA TYR A 53 -2.69 0.53 -9.23
C TYR A 53 -2.99 -0.97 -9.36
N VAL A 54 -2.42 -1.65 -10.37
CA VAL A 54 -2.65 -3.09 -10.56
C VAL A 54 -2.07 -3.90 -9.39
N PHE A 55 -0.88 -3.54 -8.90
CA PHE A 55 -0.28 -4.18 -7.72
C PHE A 55 -1.08 -3.90 -6.45
N GLU A 56 -1.39 -2.64 -6.16
CA GLU A 56 -2.20 -2.26 -5.00
C GLU A 56 -3.57 -2.97 -5.01
N ARG A 57 -4.24 -3.01 -6.17
CA ARG A 57 -5.50 -3.73 -6.32
C ARG A 57 -5.37 -5.21 -5.96
N SER A 58 -4.25 -5.84 -6.32
CA SER A 58 -4.05 -7.26 -6.02
C SER A 58 -3.86 -7.53 -4.53
N GLU A 59 -3.42 -6.55 -3.75
CA GLU A 59 -3.30 -6.68 -2.28
C GLU A 59 -4.66 -6.58 -1.57
N LEU A 60 -5.68 -5.98 -2.20
CA LEU A 60 -7.02 -5.84 -1.62
C LEU A 60 -7.86 -7.13 -1.66
N ASP A 61 -7.43 -8.15 -2.39
CA ASP A 61 -8.14 -9.43 -2.53
C ASP A 61 -7.61 -10.48 -1.55
N TYR A 62 -7.39 -10.05 -0.30
CA TYR A 62 -6.85 -10.90 0.76
C TYR A 62 -7.85 -11.98 1.16
N ASP A 63 -7.46 -13.25 1.01
CA ASP A 63 -8.20 -14.40 1.52
C ASP A 63 -7.55 -14.93 2.81
N PRO A 64 -8.17 -14.73 4.00
CA PRO A 64 -7.63 -15.22 5.26
C PRO A 64 -7.58 -16.75 5.33
N ASP A 65 -8.39 -17.47 4.54
CA ASP A 65 -8.38 -18.94 4.56
C ASP A 65 -7.16 -19.54 3.83
N GLU A 66 -6.56 -18.76 2.92
CA GLU A 66 -5.36 -19.12 2.17
C GLU A 66 -4.06 -18.60 2.82
N ASP A 67 -4.14 -17.67 3.77
CA ASP A 67 -2.98 -17.11 4.45
C ASP A 67 -2.57 -17.97 5.67
N PRO A 68 -1.39 -18.64 5.64
CA PRO A 68 -0.88 -19.44 6.76
C PRO A 68 -0.55 -18.64 8.02
N TYR A 69 -0.60 -17.30 7.94
CA TYR A 69 -0.36 -16.37 9.04
C TYR A 69 -1.63 -15.57 9.43
N ALA A 70 -2.75 -15.75 8.74
CA ALA A 70 -4.05 -15.26 9.22
C ALA A 70 -4.39 -16.01 10.51
N GLY A 71 -4.62 -15.27 11.60
CA GLY A 71 -4.82 -15.84 12.93
C GLY A 71 -5.80 -17.01 12.97
N GLY A 72 -5.42 -18.05 13.71
CA GLY A 72 -6.07 -19.36 13.78
C GLY A 72 -7.57 -19.32 14.02
N GLY A 73 -8.33 -19.83 13.04
CA GLY A 73 -9.68 -20.31 13.28
C GLY A 73 -9.69 -21.54 14.19
N GLU A 74 -10.83 -21.83 14.82
CA GLU A 74 -11.04 -22.87 15.85
C GLU A 74 -10.52 -24.28 15.51
N SER A 75 -10.14 -24.56 14.25
CA SER A 75 -9.60 -25.83 13.78
C SER A 75 -8.17 -25.80 13.23
N ARG A 76 -7.49 -24.65 13.22
CA ARG A 76 -6.10 -24.52 12.75
C ARG A 76 -5.27 -23.69 13.73
N GLU A 77 -4.18 -24.30 14.20
CA GLU A 77 -3.11 -23.68 14.98
C GLU A 77 -2.33 -22.67 14.09
N ALA A 78 -2.98 -21.64 13.57
CA ALA A 78 -2.31 -20.51 12.93
C ALA A 78 -2.02 -19.47 14.01
N GLY A 79 -1.03 -19.78 14.84
CA GLY A 79 -0.42 -18.84 15.76
C GLY A 79 1.00 -18.61 15.30
N PHE A 80 1.45 -17.35 15.30
CA PHE A 80 2.88 -17.03 15.31
C PHE A 80 3.63 -18.02 16.23
N ALA A 81 4.90 -18.31 15.95
CA ALA A 81 5.68 -19.16 16.85
C ALA A 81 5.80 -18.48 18.24
N ILE A 82 4.87 -18.78 19.15
CA ILE A 82 4.85 -18.23 20.50
C ILE A 82 6.02 -18.86 21.24
N HIS A 83 6.91 -18.01 21.72
CA HIS A 83 8.03 -18.45 22.53
C HIS A 83 7.52 -19.14 23.79
N GLU A 84 8.20 -20.19 24.25
CA GLU A 84 7.72 -21.06 25.33
C GLU A 84 7.36 -20.30 26.62
N SER A 85 8.06 -19.18 26.88
CA SER A 85 7.83 -18.30 28.03
C SER A 85 6.49 -17.54 28.01
N ARG A 86 5.82 -17.45 26.86
CA ARG A 86 4.55 -16.72 26.66
C ARG A 86 3.36 -17.62 26.36
N ARG A 87 3.53 -18.94 26.47
CA ARG A 87 2.41 -19.88 26.32
C ARG A 87 1.39 -19.63 27.44
N GLY A 88 0.15 -19.32 27.08
CA GLY A 88 -0.95 -19.04 28.01
C GLY A 88 -1.26 -17.56 28.19
N GLU A 89 -0.49 -16.65 27.58
CA GLU A 89 -0.91 -15.25 27.43
C GLU A 89 -2.10 -15.18 26.45
N GLU A 90 -3.04 -14.27 26.73
CA GLU A 90 -4.20 -14.05 25.87
C GLU A 90 -3.74 -13.58 24.49
N ALA A 91 -4.32 -14.17 23.44
CA ALA A 91 -3.94 -13.83 22.08
C ALA A 91 -4.39 -12.39 21.78
N LEU A 92 -3.43 -11.55 21.37
CA LEU A 92 -3.78 -10.25 20.83
C LEU A 92 -4.61 -10.47 19.57
N GLY A 93 -5.78 -9.83 19.53
CA GLY A 93 -6.67 -9.87 18.37
C GLY A 93 -6.00 -9.33 17.10
N PRO A 94 -6.71 -9.38 15.96
CA PRO A 94 -6.21 -8.84 14.69
C PRO A 94 -5.62 -7.44 14.86
N ALA A 95 -4.53 -7.13 14.16
CA ALA A 95 -3.92 -5.80 14.22
C ALA A 95 -4.95 -4.72 13.84
N GLY A 96 -5.36 -3.90 14.81
CA GLY A 96 -6.38 -2.85 14.63
C GLY A 96 -7.71 -3.07 15.36
N THR A 97 -7.93 -4.22 15.99
CA THR A 97 -9.02 -4.37 16.98
C THR A 97 -8.49 -3.96 18.34
N GLU A 98 -9.01 -2.85 18.88
CA GLU A 98 -8.76 -2.49 20.29
C GLU A 98 -9.13 -3.69 21.17
N ALA A 99 -8.23 -4.06 22.08
CA ALA A 99 -8.53 -5.04 23.11
C ALA A 99 -9.75 -4.52 23.89
N ASP A 100 -10.77 -5.37 24.07
CA ASP A 100 -11.89 -5.06 24.93
C ASP A 100 -11.35 -4.92 26.36
N ASP A 101 -11.19 -3.67 26.82
CA ASP A 101 -10.77 -3.33 28.17
C ASP A 101 -11.91 -3.72 29.12
N GLY A 102 -11.94 -5.01 29.46
CA GLY A 102 -12.80 -5.59 30.47
C GLY A 102 -12.41 -5.03 31.83
N GLY A 103 -13.19 -4.06 32.30
CA GLY A 103 -12.92 -3.24 33.48
C GLY A 103 -12.47 -4.00 34.74
N GLY A 104 -11.42 -3.44 35.35
CA GLY A 104 -11.02 -3.65 36.73
C GLY A 104 -10.41 -2.35 37.25
N ASP A 105 -11.10 -1.69 38.18
CA ASP A 105 -10.56 -0.65 39.05
C ASP A 105 -9.41 -1.25 39.89
N ASP A 106 -8.16 -0.78 39.71
CA ASP A 106 -7.19 -0.52 40.78
C ASP A 106 -5.77 -0.13 40.28
N ASP A 107 -5.44 1.15 40.49
CA ASP A 107 -4.25 1.66 41.18
C ASP A 107 -2.81 1.42 40.65
N GLU A 108 -1.96 2.44 40.82
CA GLU A 108 -0.47 2.42 40.72
C GLU A 108 0.22 2.65 39.34
N TRP A 109 -0.11 3.76 38.67
CA TRP A 109 0.96 4.57 38.03
C TRP A 109 1.47 5.59 39.04
N ASN A 110 2.57 5.24 39.73
CA ASN A 110 3.21 6.11 40.71
C ASN A 110 4.03 7.20 40.00
N ASP A 111 3.39 8.34 39.71
CA ASP A 111 4.10 9.56 39.29
C ASP A 111 4.93 10.07 40.48
N PRO A 112 6.26 10.23 40.36
CA PRO A 112 7.06 10.78 41.43
C PRO A 112 6.73 12.27 41.64
N ASP A 113 6.52 12.66 42.90
CA ASP A 113 6.20 14.03 43.31
C ASP A 113 7.19 15.05 42.70
N GLY A 114 6.61 16.05 42.03
CA GLY A 114 7.33 17.13 41.37
C GLY A 114 8.19 17.93 42.35
N ILE A 115 9.40 18.24 41.91
CA ILE A 115 10.35 19.10 42.61
C ILE A 115 9.78 20.53 42.61
N ASP A 116 9.51 21.08 43.79
CA ASP A 116 9.20 22.50 43.99
C ASP A 116 10.38 23.38 43.51
N ILE A 117 10.12 24.27 42.55
CA ILE A 117 11.01 25.40 42.18
C ILE A 117 10.34 26.70 42.63
#